data_AF-A0A439MQI9-F1
#
_entry.id   AF-A0A439MQI9-F1
#
_cell.length_a   1.000
_cell.length_b   1.000
_cell.length_c   1.000
_cell.angle_alpha   90.00
_cell.angle_beta   90.00
_cell.angle_gamma   90.00
#
_symmetry.space_group_name_H-M   'P 1'
#
loop_
_entity.id
_entity.type
_entity.pdbx_description
1 polymer ?
#
loop_
_entity_poly.entity_id
_entity_poly.type
_entity_poly.pdbx_seq_one_letter_code
_entity_poly.pdbx_strand_id
1 'polypeptide(L)'
;MTLAQDDGSEPGSDDLFAAEYVLGVLDADEREIASRRIDADAAFARLVDAWEAHLSPMAAAYPETEPPIRVKEALDRRLFVAAPRAGLWSSLAFWRGLAAASV
;
A
#
# COMPACT_ATOMS: atom_id res chain seq x y z
N MET A 1 -18.97 25.25 4.38
CA MET A 1 -19.48 24.80 3.07
C MET A 1 -18.94 23.40 2.90
N THR A 2 -19.82 22.40 3.05
CA THR A 2 -19.48 20.98 3.13
C THR A 2 -19.20 20.45 1.72
N LEU A 3 -17.94 20.21 1.37
CA LEU A 3 -17.55 19.56 0.10
C LEU A 3 -17.82 18.04 0.10
N ALA A 4 -18.28 17.47 1.22
CA ALA A 4 -18.52 16.04 1.37
C ALA A 4 -19.82 15.52 0.70
N GLN A 5 -20.42 16.27 -0.22
CA GLN A 5 -21.62 15.85 -0.95
C GLN A 5 -21.59 16.33 -2.41
N ASP A 6 -20.44 16.21 -3.07
CA ASP A 6 -20.43 16.15 -4.54
C ASP A 6 -20.34 14.67 -4.91
N ASP A 7 -21.38 14.20 -5.59
CA ASP A 7 -21.54 12.81 -6.01
C ASP A 7 -20.33 12.43 -6.89
N GLY A 8 -19.45 11.56 -6.37
CA GLY A 8 -18.19 11.14 -7.00
C GLY A 8 -18.37 10.25 -8.23
N SER A 9 -19.36 10.59 -9.07
CA SER A 9 -19.77 9.85 -10.26
C SER A 9 -19.59 10.65 -11.55
N GLU A 10 -19.26 11.95 -11.48
CA GLU A 10 -18.91 12.74 -12.66
C GLU A 10 -17.47 12.40 -13.10
N PRO A 11 -17.25 11.94 -14.35
CA PRO A 11 -15.92 11.51 -14.82
C PRO A 11 -14.79 12.54 -14.62
N GLY A 12 -15.12 13.84 -14.59
CA GLY A 12 -14.15 14.90 -14.34
C GLY A 12 -13.78 15.09 -12.86
N SER A 13 -14.65 14.68 -11.94
CA SER A 13 -14.37 14.70 -10.48
C SER A 13 -13.43 13.57 -10.10
N ASP A 14 -13.65 12.37 -10.65
CA ASP A 14 -12.77 11.22 -10.43
C ASP A 14 -11.37 11.39 -11.01
N ASP A 15 -11.25 12.01 -12.19
CA ASP A 15 -9.95 12.31 -12.79
C ASP A 15 -9.13 13.27 -11.92
N LEU A 16 -9.76 14.35 -11.42
CA LEU A 16 -9.11 15.29 -10.52
C LEU A 16 -8.73 14.63 -9.18
N PHE A 17 -9.64 13.86 -8.59
CA PHE A 17 -9.39 13.18 -7.33
C PHE A 17 -8.25 12.15 -7.43
N ALA A 18 -8.14 11.45 -8.56
CA ALA A 18 -7.00 10.58 -8.86
C ALA A 18 -5.69 11.38 -8.97
N ALA A 19 -5.70 12.53 -9.64
CA ALA A 19 -4.54 13.41 -9.75
C ALA A 19 -4.06 13.92 -8.37
N GLU A 20 -5.00 14.36 -7.52
CA GLU A 20 -4.72 14.84 -6.17
C GLU A 20 -4.15 13.73 -5.26
N TYR A 21 -4.65 12.50 -5.42
CA TYR A 21 -4.11 11.33 -4.74
C TYR A 21 -2.64 11.08 -5.14
N VAL A 22 -2.34 11.09 -6.45
CA VAL A 22 -0.98 10.87 -6.97
C VAL A 22 -0.02 11.99 -6.55
N LEU A 23 -0.47 13.24 -6.57
CA LEU A 23 0.31 14.39 -6.10
C LEU A 23 0.51 14.38 -4.58
N GLY A 24 -0.25 13.57 -3.83
CA GLY A 24 -0.17 13.47 -2.39
C GLY A 24 -0.67 14.71 -1.64
N VAL A 25 -1.62 15.44 -2.22
CA VAL A 25 -2.19 16.67 -1.63
C VAL A 25 -3.46 16.42 -0.81
N LEU A 26 -4.04 15.23 -0.91
CA LEU A 26 -5.18 14.79 -0.11
C LEU A 26 -4.82 14.68 1.38
N ASP A 27 -5.81 14.93 2.24
CA ASP A 27 -5.66 14.66 3.66
C ASP A 27 -5.66 13.14 3.98
N ALA A 28 -5.50 12.79 5.26
CA ALA A 28 -5.38 11.38 5.65
C ALA A 28 -6.65 10.56 5.37
N ASP A 29 -7.83 11.16 5.59
CA ASP A 29 -9.11 10.47 5.45
C ASP A 29 -9.47 10.31 3.97
N GLU A 30 -9.28 11.36 3.18
CA GLU A 30 -9.45 11.35 1.73
C GLU A 30 -8.49 10.37 1.04
N ARG A 31 -7.24 10.31 1.50
CA ARG A 31 -6.25 9.36 0.98
C ARG A 31 -6.62 7.91 1.29
N GLU A 32 -7.22 7.63 2.45
CA GLU A 32 -7.74 6.30 2.78
C GLU A 32 -8.94 5.93 1.89
N ILE A 33 -9.82 6.89 1.58
CA ILE A 33 -10.93 6.68 0.65
C ILE A 33 -10.40 6.35 -0.75
N ALA A 34 -9.47 7.15 -1.27
CA ALA A 34 -8.84 6.91 -2.57
C ALA A 34 -8.14 5.55 -2.62
N SER A 35 -7.39 5.17 -1.57
CA SER A 35 -6.74 3.85 -1.49
C SER A 35 -7.76 2.70 -1.58
N ARG A 36 -8.87 2.79 -0.84
CA ARG A 36 -9.93 1.77 -0.91
C ARG A 36 -10.60 1.72 -2.27
N ARG A 37 -10.76 2.87 -2.94
CA ARG A 37 -11.30 2.94 -4.30
C ARG A 37 -10.37 2.32 -5.32
N ILE A 38 -9.05 2.54 -5.23
CA ILE A 38 -8.06 1.89 -6.10
C ILE A 38 -8.20 0.37 -6.05
N ASP A 39 -8.40 -0.20 -4.86
CA ASP A 39 -8.57 -1.64 -4.68
C ASP A 39 -9.92 -2.17 -5.22
N ALA A 40 -10.98 -1.36 -5.19
CA ALA A 40 -12.35 -1.78 -5.48
C ALA A 40 -12.83 -1.43 -6.91
N ASP A 41 -12.26 -0.41 -7.54
CA ASP A 41 -12.71 0.16 -8.81
C ASP A 41 -11.55 0.23 -9.83
N ALA A 42 -11.61 -0.68 -10.81
CA ALA A 42 -10.61 -0.76 -11.87
C ALA A 42 -10.64 0.43 -12.85
N ALA A 43 -11.72 1.20 -12.93
CA ALA A 43 -11.74 2.42 -13.74
C ALA A 43 -10.96 3.54 -13.03
N PHE A 44 -11.22 3.74 -11.74
CA PHE A 44 -10.49 4.69 -10.91
C PHE A 44 -8.99 4.35 -10.82
N ALA A 45 -8.65 3.07 -10.63
CA ALA A 45 -7.25 2.62 -10.60
C ALA A 45 -6.49 2.98 -11.90
N ARG A 46 -7.15 2.87 -13.07
CA ARG A 46 -6.53 3.27 -14.34
C ARG A 46 -6.30 4.77 -14.46
N LEU A 47 -7.13 5.61 -13.83
CA LEU A 47 -6.88 7.05 -13.78
C LEU A 47 -5.64 7.34 -12.93
N VAL A 48 -5.51 6.68 -11.77
CA VAL A 48 -4.33 6.77 -10.92
C VAL A 48 -3.07 6.33 -11.68
N ASP A 49 -3.08 5.17 -12.34
CA ASP A 49 -1.96 4.69 -13.16
C ASP A 49 -1.57 5.70 -14.26
N ALA A 50 -2.56 6.32 -14.91
CA ALA A 50 -2.32 7.30 -15.95
C ALA A 50 -1.64 8.56 -15.40
N TRP A 51 -2.07 9.05 -14.23
CA TRP A 51 -1.45 10.19 -13.57
C TRP A 51 -0.05 9.87 -13.03
N GLU A 52 0.18 8.68 -12.47
CA GLU A 52 1.51 8.22 -12.06
C GLU A 52 2.47 8.18 -13.25
N ALA A 53 2.03 7.61 -14.38
CA ALA A 53 2.83 7.57 -15.61
C ALA A 53 3.09 8.98 -16.18
N HIS A 54 2.12 9.89 -16.08
CA HIS A 54 2.26 11.27 -16.55
C HIS A 54 3.29 12.06 -15.72
N LEU A 55 3.30 11.88 -14.40
CA LEU A 55 4.11 12.66 -13.47
C LEU A 55 5.50 12.03 -13.21
N SER A 56 5.65 10.72 -13.37
CA SER A 56 6.92 10.01 -13.13
C SER A 56 8.13 10.62 -13.86
N PRO A 57 8.05 11.07 -15.14
CA PRO A 57 9.19 11.68 -15.82
C PRO A 57 9.71 12.97 -15.17
N MET A 58 8.90 13.68 -14.38
CA MET A 58 9.33 14.89 -13.66
C MET A 58 10.42 14.60 -12.63
N ALA A 59 10.48 13.37 -12.11
CA ALA A 59 11.53 12.95 -11.17
C ALA A 59 12.94 13.00 -11.81
N ALA A 60 13.06 12.85 -13.13
CA ALA A 60 14.34 12.88 -13.84
C ALA A 60 15.03 14.26 -13.81
N ALA A 61 14.31 15.32 -13.41
CA ALA A 61 14.89 16.65 -13.21
C ALA A 61 15.80 16.72 -11.97
N TYR A 62 15.74 15.72 -11.07
CA TYR A 62 16.52 15.67 -9.85
C TYR A 62 17.65 14.64 -9.97
N PRO A 63 18.88 14.97 -9.52
CA PRO A 63 19.97 14.01 -9.52
C PRO A 63 19.73 12.87 -8.53
N GLU A 64 20.16 11.67 -8.90
CA GLU A 64 20.14 10.52 -8.00
C GLU A 64 21.06 10.75 -6.80
N THR A 65 20.56 10.45 -5.60
CA THR A 65 21.29 10.62 -4.35
C THR A 65 21.24 9.31 -3.56
N GLU A 66 22.41 8.71 -3.30
CA GLU A 66 22.51 7.45 -2.56
C GLU A 66 22.06 7.65 -1.10
N PRO A 67 21.02 6.94 -0.62
CA PRO A 67 20.62 7.00 0.77
C PRO A 67 21.62 6.25 1.67
N PRO A 68 21.75 6.60 2.96
CA PRO A 68 22.62 5.84 3.87
C PRO A 68 22.16 4.38 4.02
N ILE A 69 23.09 3.43 3.86
CA ILE A 69 22.79 1.98 3.85
C ILE A 69 21.97 1.49 5.06
N ARG A 70 22.20 2.09 6.23
CA ARG A 70 21.46 1.81 7.47
C ARG A 70 19.93 1.94 7.32
N VAL A 71 19.46 2.81 6.42
CA VAL A 71 18.03 3.02 6.15
C VAL A 71 17.45 1.79 5.45
N LYS A 72 18.14 1.28 4.43
CA LYS A 72 17.76 0.06 3.72
C LYS A 72 17.77 -1.16 4.66
N GLU A 73 18.82 -1.32 5.45
CA GLU A 73 18.92 -2.41 6.43
C GLU A 73 17.82 -2.35 7.52
N ALA A 74 17.41 -1.16 7.94
CA ALA A 74 16.32 -0.99 8.89
C ALA A 74 14.95 -1.34 8.26
N LEU A 75 14.72 -0.92 7.01
CA LEU A 75 13.51 -1.27 6.26
C LEU A 75 13.40 -2.78 6.05
N ASP A 76 14.47 -3.43 5.61
CA ASP A 76 14.46 -4.87 5.33
C ASP A 76 14.15 -5.70 6.56
N ARG A 77 14.74 -5.33 7.71
CA ARG A 77 14.44 -5.99 8.99
C ARG A 77 12.98 -5.81 9.40
N ARG A 78 12.41 -4.62 9.20
CA ARG A 78 11.02 -4.33 9.57
C ARG A 78 10.02 -5.05 8.68
N LEU A 79 10.29 -5.13 7.37
CA LEU A 79 9.35 -5.65 6.39
C LEU A 79 9.45 -7.18 6.22
N PHE A 80 10.65 -7.76 6.33
CA PHE A 80 10.87 -9.15 5.90
C PHE A 80 11.37 -10.10 7.00
N VAL A 81 11.90 -9.60 8.12
CA VAL A 81 12.46 -10.46 9.19
C VAL A 81 11.44 -10.78 10.29
N ALA A 82 10.29 -10.08 10.33
CA ALA A 82 9.19 -10.39 11.24
C ALA A 82 8.37 -11.61 10.77
N ALA A 83 8.98 -12.80 10.70
CA ALA A 83 8.22 -14.04 10.55
C ALA A 83 7.44 -14.34 11.85
N PRO A 84 6.17 -14.77 11.80
CA PRO A 84 5.46 -15.21 13.00
C PRO A 84 6.23 -16.37 13.63
N ARG A 85 6.44 -16.31 14.95
CA ARG A 85 6.95 -17.46 15.71
C ARG A 85 5.98 -18.61 15.49
N ALA A 86 6.34 -19.54 14.61
CA ALA A 86 5.63 -20.78 14.41
C ALA A 86 5.57 -21.50 15.77
N GLY A 87 4.43 -21.42 16.45
CA GLY A 87 4.24 -21.98 17.79
C GLY A 87 4.26 -23.50 17.76
N LEU A 88 4.34 -24.13 18.94
CA LEU A 88 4.37 -25.59 19.11
C LEU A 88 3.21 -26.32 18.40
N TRP A 89 2.08 -25.63 18.18
CA TRP A 89 0.93 -26.09 17.42
C TRP A 89 1.21 -26.36 15.93
N SER A 90 2.19 -25.67 15.34
CA SER A 90 2.64 -25.87 13.96
C SER A 90 3.71 -26.97 13.81
N SER A 91 4.17 -27.54 14.93
CA SER A 91 5.20 -28.58 14.92
C SER A 91 4.57 -29.96 14.78
N LEU A 92 4.77 -30.58 13.62
CA LEU A 92 4.39 -31.98 13.39
C LEU A 92 5.08 -32.94 14.37
N ALA A 93 6.30 -32.61 14.82
CA ALA A 93 7.02 -33.40 15.81
C ALA A 93 6.33 -33.38 17.19
N PHE A 94 5.76 -32.22 17.58
CA PHE A 94 4.97 -32.10 18.80
C PHE A 94 3.72 -32.99 18.74
N TRP A 95 2.98 -32.93 17.62
CA TRP A 95 1.82 -33.80 17.42
C TRP A 95 2.17 -35.29 17.35
N ARG A 96 3.32 -35.64 16.74
CA ARG A 96 3.82 -37.02 16.70
C ARG A 96 4.20 -37.54 18.09
N GLY A 97 4.82 -36.70 18.93
CA GLY A 97 5.12 -37.05 20.32
C GLY A 97 3.86 -37.24 21.16
N LEU A 98 2.87 -36.37 21.00
CA LEU A 98 1.58 -36.47 21.70
C LEU A 98 0.82 -37.76 21.32
N ALA A 99 0.77 -38.11 20.04
CA ALA A 99 0.09 -39.32 19.57
C ALA A 99 0.81 -40.61 20.01
N ALA A 100 2.14 -40.59 20.11
CA ALA A 100 2.90 -41.74 20.60
C ALA A 100 2.71 -41.97 22.11
N ALA A 101 2.42 -40.92 22.89
CA ALA A 101 2.14 -41.02 24.32
C ALA A 101 0.71 -41.47 24.65
N SER A 102 -0.18 -41.54 23.65
CA SER A 102 -1.58 -41.99 23.81
C SER A 102 -1.80 -43.47 23.42
N VAL A 103 -0.74 -44.25 23.21
CA VAL A 103 -0.76 -45.70 22.92
C VAL A 103 -0.13 -46.48 24.05
#